data_AF-A0A9D8K7U3-F1
#
_entry.id   AF-A0A9D8K7U3-F1
#
_cell.length_a   1.000
_cell.length_b   1.000
_cell.length_c   1.000
_cell.angle_alpha   90.00
_cell.angle_beta   90.00
_cell.angle_gamma   90.00
#
_symmetry.space_group_name_H-M   'P 1'
#
loop_
_entity.id
_entity.type
_entity.pdbx_description
1 polymer ?
#
loop_
_entity_poly.entity_id
_entity_poly.type
_entity_poly.pdbx_seq_one_letter_code
_entity_poly.pdbx_strand_id
1 'polypeptide(L)' 'MKHTEGKFKGHNGLDIYYQYWESEGDPKAVLLVAHGLAEHGGRYKNLVNYFVPKGYAVWA' A
#
# COMPACT_ATOMS: atom_id res chain seq x y z
N MET A 1 6.63 8.60 -8.60
CA MET A 1 5.91 7.85 -7.54
C MET A 1 6.91 7.11 -6.68
N LYS A 2 7.08 7.49 -5.42
CA LYS A 2 7.99 6.80 -4.51
C LYS A 2 7.32 5.53 -3.99
N HIS A 3 8.04 4.41 -4.10
CA HIS A 3 7.63 3.10 -3.62
C HIS A 3 8.54 2.70 -2.46
N THR A 4 7.95 2.25 -1.36
CA THR A 4 8.67 1.79 -0.18
C THR A 4 8.05 0.51 0.34
N GLU A 5 8.88 -0.35 0.91
CA GLU A 5 8.47 -1.64 1.46
C GLU A 5 8.99 -1.74 2.89
N GLY A 6 8.30 -2.50 3.73
CA GLY A 6 8.69 -2.66 5.12
C GLY A 6 7.98 -3.81 5.80
N LYS A 7 8.19 -3.89 7.11
CA LYS A 7 7.47 -4.81 8.00
C LYS A 7 7.03 -4.05 9.23
N PHE A 8 5.85 -4.37 9.74
CA PHE A 8 5.40 -3.93 11.07
C PHE A 8 5.03 -5.13 11.93
N LYS A 9 5.05 -4.93 13.25
CA LYS A 9 4.65 -5.96 14.20
C LYS A 9 3.12 -6.02 14.30
N GLY A 10 2.55 -7.11 13.80
CA GLY A 10 1.15 -7.47 13.98
C GLY A 10 0.89 -8.18 15.32
N HIS A 11 -0.26 -8.83 15.40
CA HIS A 11 -0.64 -9.60 16.58
C HIS A 11 0.42 -10.66 16.93
N ASN A 12 0.71 -10.82 18.23
CA ASN A 12 1.76 -11.70 18.76
C ASN A 12 3.16 -11.47 18.19
N GLY A 13 3.47 -10.26 17.74
CA GLY A 13 4.81 -9.91 17.25
C GLY A 13 5.14 -10.46 15.87
N LEU A 14 4.14 -10.96 15.14
CA LEU A 14 4.31 -11.41 13.77
C LEU A 14 4.76 -10.25 12.88
N ASP A 15 5.80 -10.46 12.08
CA ASP A 15 6.19 -9.49 11.06
C ASP A 15 5.23 -9.55 9.87
N ILE A 16 4.47 -8.48 9.68
CA ILE A 16 3.59 -8.29 8.53
C ILE A 16 4.31 -7.40 7.52
N TYR A 17 4.59 -7.95 6.35
CA TYR A 17 5.15 -7.21 5.23
C TYR A 17 4.10 -6.27 4.61
N TYR A 18 4.54 -5.08 4.18
CA TYR A 18 3.71 -4.12 3.46
C TYR A 18 4.50 -3.43 2.34
N GLN A 19 3.75 -2.90 1.38
CA GLN A 19 4.19 -1.95 0.36
C GLN A 19 3.42 -0.65 0.48
N TYR A 20 4.07 0.45 0.13
CA TYR A 20 3.51 1.80 0.19
C TYR A 20 3.90 2.61 -1.05
N TRP A 21 2.91 3.28 -1.65
CA TRP A 21 3.09 4.22 -2.74
C TRP A 21 2.62 5.62 -2.32
N GLU A 22 3.54 6.58 -2.41
CA GLU A 22 3.33 7.98 -2.04
C GLU A 22 2.66 8.78 -3.18
N SER A 23 1.66 9.60 -2.83
CA SER A 23 1.18 10.68 -3.69
C SER A 23 2.23 11.79 -3.85
N GLU A 24 2.10 12.59 -4.91
CA GLU A 24 2.87 13.82 -5.03
C GLU A 24 2.27 14.86 -4.06
N GLY A 25 3.01 15.16 -2.98
CA GLY A 25 2.54 16.02 -1.89
C GLY A 25 1.61 15.31 -0.90
N ASP A 26 0.91 16.10 -0.08
CA ASP A 26 0.03 15.59 0.96
C ASP A 26 -1.13 14.77 0.36
N PRO A 27 -1.32 13.51 0.79
CA PRO A 27 -2.37 12.67 0.24
C PRO A 27 -3.75 13.18 0.65
N LYS A 28 -4.69 13.22 -0.30
CA LYS A 28 -6.12 13.48 -0.04
C LYS A 28 -6.72 12.47 0.92
N ALA A 29 -6.30 11.21 0.79
CA ALA A 29 -6.60 10.12 1.69
C ALA A 29 -5.60 8.96 1.48
N VAL A 30 -5.62 8.02 2.42
CA VAL A 30 -4.90 6.76 2.35
C VAL A 30 -5.87 5.64 1.97
N LEU A 31 -5.52 4.85 0.96
CA LEU A 31 -6.21 3.62 0.59
C LEU A 31 -5.42 2.42 1.12
N LEU A 32 -6.01 1.68 2.05
CA LEU A 32 -5.45 0.44 2.58
C LEU A 32 -6.07 -0.76 1.88
N VAL A 33 -5.24 -1.58 1.25
CA VAL A 33 -5.66 -2.79 0.55
C VAL A 33 -5.52 -3.99 1.48
N ALA A 34 -6.63 -4.67 1.75
CA ALA A 34 -6.63 -6.00 2.35
C ALA A 34 -6.79 -7.03 1.22
N HIS A 35 -5.73 -7.79 0.95
CA HIS A 35 -5.72 -8.70 -0.20
C HIS A 35 -6.60 -9.95 0.01
N GLY A 36 -6.93 -10.64 -1.08
CA GLY A 36 -7.69 -11.89 -1.06
C GLY A 36 -6.87 -13.13 -0.67
N LEU A 37 -7.56 -14.27 -0.62
CA LEU A 37 -6.94 -15.58 -0.38
C LEU A 37 -5.89 -15.89 -1.47
N ALA A 38 -4.71 -16.34 -1.04
CA ALA A 38 -3.57 -16.69 -1.90
C ALA A 38 -3.04 -15.53 -2.78
N GLU A 39 -3.28 -14.27 -2.38
CA GLU A 39 -2.75 -13.08 -3.04
C GLU A 39 -1.65 -12.40 -2.19
N HIS A 40 -1.13 -11.28 -2.70
CA HIS A 40 -0.18 -10.41 -2.00
C HIS A 40 -0.27 -8.98 -2.56
N GLY A 41 0.20 -7.98 -1.81
CA GLY A 41 0.08 -6.55 -2.16
C GLY A 41 0.65 -6.16 -3.54
N GLY A 42 1.62 -6.93 -4.06
CA GLY A 42 2.23 -6.70 -5.37
C GLY A 42 1.26 -6.83 -6.56
N ARG A 43 0.11 -7.51 -6.36
CA ARG A 43 -0.91 -7.69 -7.41
C ARG A 43 -1.77 -6.45 -7.67
N TYR A 44 -1.73 -5.45 -6.77
CA TYR A 44 -2.65 -4.30 -6.79
C TYR A 44 -2.10 -3.06 -7.51
N LYS A 45 -1.16 -3.25 -8.45
CA LYS A 45 -0.59 -2.14 -9.25
C LYS A 45 -1.63 -1.37 -10.06
N ASN A 46 -2.75 -2.00 -10.40
CA ASN A 46 -3.89 -1.31 -11.03
C ASN A 46 -4.45 -0.19 -10.14
N LEU A 47 -4.56 -0.41 -8.83
CA LEU A 47 -5.02 0.61 -7.89
C LEU A 47 -3.98 1.72 -7.73
N VAL A 48 -2.71 1.33 -7.58
CA VAL A 48 -1.58 2.26 -7.47
C VAL A 48 -1.53 3.22 -8.66
N ASN A 49 -1.53 2.66 -9.88
CA ASN A 49 -1.43 3.44 -11.11
C ASN A 49 -2.65 4.35 -11.32
N TYR A 50 -3.82 3.97 -10.81
CA TYR A 50 -5.03 4.77 -10.96
C TYR A 50 -5.15 5.89 -9.91
N PHE A 51 -4.88 5.60 -8.64
CA PHE A 51 -5.19 6.49 -7.53
C PHE A 51 -4.04 7.41 -7.15
N VAL A 52 -2.79 6.96 -7.27
CA VAL A 52 -1.66 7.78 -6.83
C VAL A 52 -1.50 9.06 -7.66
N PRO A 53 -1.64 9.04 -9.01
CA PRO A 53 -1.67 10.28 -9.80
C PRO A 53 -2.85 11.21 -9.48
N LYS A 54 -3.89 10.72 -8.79
CA LYS A 54 -5.04 11.52 -8.36
C LYS A 54 -4.87 12.11 -6.95
N GLY A 55 -3.71 11.93 -6.33
CA GLY A 55 -3.35 12.47 -5.02
C GLY A 55 -3.73 11.57 -3.85
N TYR A 56 -3.81 10.26 -4.03
CA TYR A 56 -4.03 9.29 -2.95
C TYR A 56 -2.76 8.51 -2.63
N ALA A 57 -2.56 8.19 -1.36
CA ALA A 57 -1.56 7.23 -0.92
C ALA A 57 -2.14 5.81 -0.95
N VAL A 58 -1.35 4.79 -1.30
CA VAL A 58 -1.81 3.38 -1.32
C VAL A 58 -0.89 2.52 -0.47
N TRP A 59 -1.47 1.76 0.46
CA TRP A 59 -0.81 0.74 1.28
C TRP A 59 -1.37 -0.63 0.91
N ALA A 60 -0.52 -1.65 0.76
CA ALA A 60 -0.93 -3.02 0.42
C ALA A 60 -0.01 -4.08 1.02
#